data_AF-X1RYF6-F1
#
_entry.id   AF-X1RYF6-F1
#
_cell.length_a   1.000
_cell.length_b   1.000
_cell.length_c   1.000
_cell.angle_alpha   90.00
_cell.angle_beta   90.00
_cell.angle_gamma   90.00
#
_symmetry.space_group_name_H-M   'P 1'
#
loop_
_entity.id
_entity.type
_entity.pdbx_description
1 polymer ?
#
loop_
_entity_poly.entity_id
_entity_poly.type
_entity_poly.pdbx_seq_one_letter_code
_entity_poly.pdbx_strand_id
1 'polypeptide(L)'
;MNKTQKYILSFTALSLRLNEMVKVAKTAFENDISDLMKVRERGVVFNSVKTKTSNTEFLEIRKRLEKLTPDQMNILIYGDLISQKQIAFLAVCKYYDFI
;
A
#
# COMPACT_ATOMS: atom_id res chain seq x y z
N MET A 1 21.52 19.87 2.95
CA MET A 1 21.62 18.87 4.04
C MET A 1 21.32 17.51 3.45
N ASN A 2 22.34 16.70 3.18
CA ASN A 2 22.14 15.33 2.69
C ASN A 2 21.51 14.53 3.84
N LYS A 3 20.21 14.27 3.76
CA LYS A 3 19.55 13.28 4.62
C LYS A 3 20.28 11.97 4.36
N THR A 4 20.98 11.45 5.36
CA THR A 4 21.44 10.06 5.34
C THR A 4 20.19 9.19 5.26
N GLN A 5 19.86 8.71 4.05
CA GLN A 5 18.73 7.82 3.83
C GLN A 5 19.02 6.52 4.55
N LYS A 6 18.33 6.31 5.68
CA LYS A 6 18.47 5.10 6.48
C LYS A 6 17.89 3.96 5.67
N TYR A 7 18.72 2.99 5.31
CA TYR A 7 18.29 1.79 4.61
C TYR A 7 17.18 1.07 5.42
N ILE A 8 16.03 0.85 4.78
CA ILE A 8 14.87 0.19 5.39
C ILE A 8 14.77 -1.23 4.81
N LEU A 9 15.21 -2.23 5.57
CA LEU A 9 15.16 -3.64 5.14
C LEU A 9 13.73 -4.19 4.95
N SER A 10 12.70 -3.49 5.47
CA SER A 10 11.31 -3.94 5.36
C SER A 10 10.77 -4.02 3.92
N PHE A 11 11.49 -3.49 2.93
CA PHE A 11 11.13 -3.71 1.51
C PHE A 11 11.13 -5.19 1.13
N THR A 12 11.95 -6.01 1.79
CA THR A 12 11.97 -7.48 1.59
C THR A 12 10.80 -8.21 2.24
N ALA A 13 10.09 -7.55 3.17
CA ALA A 13 8.99 -8.18 3.91
C ALA A 13 7.76 -8.45 3.05
N LEU A 14 7.59 -7.69 1.96
CA LEU A 14 6.43 -7.81 1.09
C LEU A 14 6.75 -7.45 -0.35
N SER A 15 6.38 -8.33 -1.28
CA SER A 15 6.39 -8.02 -2.72
C SER A 15 5.36 -6.93 -3.07
N LEU A 16 5.17 -6.62 -4.36
CA LEU A 16 4.25 -5.56 -4.80
C LEU A 16 2.82 -5.72 -4.26
N ARG A 17 2.30 -6.95 -4.20
CA ARG A 17 0.95 -7.29 -3.69
C ARG A 17 -0.16 -6.40 -4.26
N LEU A 18 -0.18 -6.25 -5.58
CA LEU A 18 -1.12 -5.38 -6.28
C LEU A 18 -2.58 -5.55 -5.83
N ASN A 19 -3.09 -6.78 -5.86
CA ASN A 19 -4.49 -7.07 -5.53
C ASN A 19 -4.87 -6.58 -4.13
N GLU A 20 -3.99 -6.78 -3.16
CA GLU A 20 -4.20 -6.35 -1.78
C GLU A 20 -4.08 -4.83 -1.64
N MET A 21 -3.14 -4.19 -2.34
CA MET A 21 -3.04 -2.73 -2.39
C MET A 21 -4.31 -2.10 -2.96
N VAL A 22 -4.82 -2.62 -4.08
CA VAL A 22 -6.06 -2.14 -4.71
C VAL A 22 -7.25 -2.40 -3.81
N LYS A 23 -7.32 -3.56 -3.16
CA LYS A 23 -8.40 -3.91 -2.20
C LYS A 23 -8.44 -2.93 -1.04
N VAL A 24 -7.31 -2.67 -0.38
CA VAL A 24 -7.22 -1.71 0.73
C VAL A 24 -7.58 -0.29 0.27
N ALA A 25 -7.05 0.16 -0.87
CA ALA A 25 -7.33 1.48 -1.43
C ALA A 25 -8.82 1.67 -1.76
N LYS A 26 -9.43 0.67 -2.43
CA LYS A 26 -10.84 0.68 -2.80
C LYS A 26 -11.75 0.70 -1.57
N THR A 27 -11.48 -0.15 -0.57
CA THR A 27 -12.25 -0.14 0.67
C THR A 27 -12.13 1.19 1.41
N ALA A 28 -10.94 1.81 1.42
CA ALA A 28 -10.77 3.13 2.01
C ALA A 28 -11.62 4.19 1.31
N PHE A 29 -11.60 4.19 -0.03
CA PHE A 29 -12.36 5.14 -0.85
C PHE A 29 -13.87 4.96 -0.72
N GLU A 30 -14.38 3.73 -0.82
CA GLU A 30 -15.82 3.43 -0.72
C GLU A 30 -16.43 3.81 0.64
N ASN A 31 -15.61 3.82 1.69
CA ASN A 31 -16.05 4.10 3.05
C ASN A 31 -15.71 5.52 3.51
N ASP A 32 -15.19 6.37 2.62
CA ASP A 32 -14.72 7.73 2.91
C ASP A 32 -13.76 7.78 4.11
N ILE A 33 -12.86 6.79 4.19
CA ILE A 33 -11.93 6.63 5.31
C ILE A 33 -10.66 7.40 5.01
N SER A 34 -10.47 8.52 5.71
CA SER A 34 -9.20 9.27 5.66
C SER A 34 -8.04 8.57 6.38
N ASP A 35 -8.33 7.75 7.40
CA ASP A 35 -7.32 7.02 8.16
C ASP A 35 -7.30 5.54 7.78
N LEU A 36 -6.32 5.16 6.96
CA LEU A 36 -6.18 3.80 6.46
C LEU A 36 -6.10 2.76 7.59
N MET A 37 -5.68 3.08 8.82
CA MET A 37 -5.70 2.12 9.94
C MET A 37 -7.10 1.57 10.23
N LYS A 38 -8.14 2.39 10.05
CA LYS A 38 -9.55 2.02 10.29
C LYS A 38 -10.08 1.04 9.24
N VAL A 39 -9.42 0.93 8.08
CA VAL A 39 -9.77 -0.03 7.02
C VAL A 39 -9.62 -1.47 7.53
N ARG A 40 -8.63 -1.75 8.37
CA ARG A 40 -8.42 -3.08 8.95
C ARG A 40 -9.54 -3.47 9.93
N GLU A 41 -10.01 -2.51 10.74
CA GLU A 41 -11.08 -2.72 11.71
C GLU A 41 -12.40 -3.12 11.04
N ARG A 42 -12.60 -2.71 9.78
CA ARG A 42 -13.77 -3.08 8.97
C ARG A 42 -13.63 -4.40 8.23
N GLY A 43 -12.59 -5.19 8.51
CA GLY A 43 -12.48 -6.54 8.01
C GLY A 43 -11.98 -6.66 6.57
N VAL A 44 -11.02 -5.82 6.14
CA VAL A 44 -10.22 -6.18 4.96
C VAL A 44 -9.44 -7.45 5.28
N VAL A 45 -10.02 -8.59 4.90
CA VAL A 45 -9.44 -9.91 5.12
C VAL A 45 -8.35 -10.12 4.07
N PHE A 46 -7.11 -10.18 4.52
CA PHE A 46 -6.02 -10.79 3.77
C PHE A 46 -6.23 -12.30 3.78
N ASN A 47 -5.96 -13.00 2.68
CA ASN A 47 -6.10 -14.46 2.57
C ASN A 47 -5.11 -15.26 3.45
N SER A 48 -4.42 -14.61 4.40
CA SER A 48 -3.42 -15.25 5.25
C SER A 48 -4.06 -15.86 6.49
N VAL A 49 -3.79 -17.15 6.69
CA VAL A 49 -4.20 -17.92 7.89
C VAL A 49 -3.48 -17.43 9.16
N LYS A 50 -2.36 -16.71 9.03
CA LYS A 50 -1.53 -16.24 10.15
C LYS A 50 -1.69 -14.74 10.37
N THR A 51 -2.30 -14.38 11.51
CA THR A 51 -2.61 -12.99 11.91
C THR A 51 -1.39 -12.07 11.98
N LYS A 52 -0.22 -12.60 12.37
CA LYS A 52 1.02 -11.79 12.42
C LYS A 52 1.49 -11.38 11.02
N THR A 53 1.43 -12.29 10.06
CA THR A 53 1.88 -12.03 8.68
C THR A 53 0.94 -11.06 7.97
N SER A 54 -0.38 -11.22 8.14
CA SER A 54 -1.37 -10.28 7.58
C SER A 54 -1.24 -8.88 8.17
N ASN A 55 -0.90 -8.77 9.45
CA ASN A 55 -0.63 -7.47 10.08
C ASN A 55 0.58 -6.76 9.47
N THR A 56 1.70 -7.45 9.29
CA THR A 56 2.88 -6.86 8.63
C THR A 56 2.57 -6.45 7.19
N GLU A 57 1.87 -7.32 6.44
CA GLU A 57 1.45 -7.03 5.07
C GLU A 57 0.58 -5.77 4.98
N PHE A 58 -0.44 -5.66 5.83
CA PHE A 58 -1.29 -4.47 5.90
C PHE A 58 -0.49 -3.21 6.21
N LEU A 59 0.41 -3.27 7.20
CA LEU A 59 1.21 -2.11 7.60
C LEU A 59 2.12 -1.62 6.47
N GLU A 60 2.76 -2.54 5.73
CA GLU A 60 3.60 -2.17 4.58
C GLU A 60 2.75 -1.63 3.42
N ILE A 61 1.58 -2.21 3.14
CA ILE A 61 0.65 -1.68 2.12
C ILE A 61 0.19 -0.27 2.48
N ARG A 62 -0.23 -0.05 3.73
CA ARG A 62 -0.64 1.27 4.24
C ARG A 62 0.45 2.31 4.01
N LYS A 63 1.68 2.02 4.43
CA LYS A 63 2.83 2.92 4.29
C LYS A 63 3.10 3.32 2.83
N ARG A 64 2.93 2.38 1.89
CA ARG A 64 3.05 2.64 0.44
C ARG A 64 1.93 3.54 -0.06
N LEU A 65 0.68 3.20 0.29
CA LEU A 65 -0.51 3.96 -0.11
C LEU A 65 -0.48 5.41 0.40
N GLU A 66 0.03 5.65 1.61
CA GLU A 66 0.20 7.00 2.20
C GLU A 66 1.15 7.92 1.41
N LYS A 67 1.93 7.38 0.46
CA LYS A 67 2.81 8.18 -0.40
C LYS A 67 2.16 8.60 -1.72
N LEU A 68 0.98 8.08 -2.03
CA LEU A 68 0.26 8.42 -3.25
C LEU A 68 -0.54 9.71 -3.07
N THR A 69 -0.63 10.49 -4.15
CA THR A 69 -1.56 11.62 -4.21
C THR A 69 -2.99 11.11 -4.44
N PRO A 70 -4.03 11.92 -4.20
CA PRO A 70 -5.41 11.53 -4.49
C PRO A 70 -5.61 11.07 -5.94
N ASP A 71 -5.03 11.76 -6.92
CA ASP A 71 -5.12 11.38 -8.33
C ASP A 71 -4.44 10.03 -8.62
N GLN A 72 -3.28 9.79 -8.01
CA GLN A 72 -2.58 8.50 -8.15
C GLN A 72 -3.37 7.39 -7.47
N MET A 73 -3.99 7.65 -6.32
CA MET A 73 -4.90 6.70 -5.67
C MET A 73 -6.07 6.35 -6.58
N ASN A 74 -6.64 7.34 -7.26
CA ASN A 74 -7.74 7.15 -8.21
C ASN A 74 -7.31 6.22 -9.38
N ILE A 75 -6.12 6.44 -9.94
CA ILE A 75 -5.56 5.56 -10.99
C ILE A 75 -5.31 4.15 -10.46
N LEU A 76 -4.84 4.00 -9.21
CA LEU A 76 -4.65 2.69 -8.59
C LEU A 76 -5.96 1.91 -8.44
N ILE A 77 -7.07 2.58 -8.16
CA ILE A 77 -8.37 1.93 -7.93
C ILE A 77 -9.10 1.63 -9.25
N TYR A 78 -9.11 2.59 -10.18
CA TYR A 78 -9.96 2.53 -11.39
C TYR A 78 -9.20 2.38 -12.71
N GLY A 79 -7.87 2.47 -12.69
CA GLY A 79 -7.04 2.28 -13.87
C GLY A 79 -7.04 0.83 -14.38
N ASP A 80 -6.56 0.64 -15.60
CA ASP A 80 -6.32 -0.69 -16.17
C ASP A 80 -5.14 -1.40 -15.46
N LEU A 81 -4.99 -2.70 -15.71
CA LEU A 81 -3.97 -3.52 -15.03
C LEU A 81 -2.54 -2.97 -15.17
N ILE A 82 -2.19 -2.35 -16.30
CA ILE A 82 -0.86 -1.79 -16.52
C ILE A 82 -0.69 -0.55 -15.64
N SER A 83 -1.65 0.37 -15.69
CA SER A 83 -1.66 1.58 -14.87
C SER A 83 -1.63 1.25 -13.37
N GLN A 84 -2.43 0.29 -12.92
CA GLN A 84 -2.44 -0.15 -11.52
C GLN A 84 -1.08 -0.68 -11.08
N LYS A 85 -0.42 -1.52 -11.91
CA LYS A 85 0.94 -2.03 -11.63
C LYS A 85 1.96 -0.91 -11.54
N GLN A 86 1.92 0.04 -12.47
CA GLN A 86 2.84 1.17 -12.50
C GLN A 86 2.67 2.07 -11.27
N ILE A 87 1.43 2.39 -10.90
CA ILE A 87 1.15 3.22 -9.71
C ILE A 87 1.51 2.48 -8.42
N ALA A 88 1.21 1.20 -8.32
CA ALA A 88 1.62 0.40 -7.17
C ALA A 88 3.15 0.39 -7.02
N PHE A 89 3.87 0.27 -8.13
CA PHE A 89 5.35 0.31 -8.12
C PHE A 89 5.87 1.71 -7.77
N LEU A 90 5.24 2.78 -8.28
CA LEU A 90 5.55 4.16 -7.90
C LEU A 90 5.40 4.37 -6.38
N ALA A 91 4.36 3.79 -5.76
CA ALA A 91 4.17 3.85 -4.31
C ALA A 91 5.32 3.21 -3.54
N VAL A 92 5.87 2.11 -4.06
CA VAL A 92 7.04 1.41 -3.51
C VAL A 92 8.28 2.29 -3.60
N CYS A 93 8.59 2.83 -4.78
CA CYS A 93 9.73 3.74 -4.98
C CYS A 93 9.64 5.01 -4.12
N LYS A 94 8.45 5.56 -3.93
CA LYS A 94 8.24 6.72 -3.06
C LYS A 94 8.42 6.43 -1.57
N TYR A 95 8.29 5.17 -1.16
CA TYR A 95 8.43 4.78 0.24
C TYR A 95 9.85 4.28 0.57
N TYR A 96 10.44 3.48 -0.32
CA TYR A 96 11.79 2.96 -0.15
C TYR A 96 12.75 3.68 -1.08
N ASP A 97 13.56 4.56 -0.50
CA ASP A 97 14.60 5.31 -1.21
C ASP A 97 15.66 4.43 -1.90
N PHE A 98 15.75 3.16 -1.53
CA PHE A 98 16.71 2.19 -2.09
C PHE A 98 16.34 1.71 -3.51
N ILE A 99 15.06 1.77 -3.90
CA ILE A 99 14.54 1.26 -5.18
C ILE A 99 14.52 2.38 -6.21
#